data_AF-A0AAI9F1P4-F1
#
_entry.id   AF-A0AAI9F1P4-F1
#
_cell.length_a   1.000
_cell.length_b   1.000
_cell.length_c   1.000
_cell.angle_alpha   90.00
_cell.angle_beta   90.00
_cell.angle_gamma   90.00
#
_symmetry.space_group_name_H-M   'P 1'
#
loop_
_entity.id
_entity.type
_entity.pdbx_description
1 polymer ?
#
loop_
_entity_poly.entity_id
_entity_poly.type
_entity_poly.pdbx_seq_one_letter_code
_entity_poly.pdbx_strand_id
1 'polypeptide(L)'
;MKIFVYGSLKKGKKLSYYLKNAKFLGEAITCKPYPLILSKSKWYPYLLEKNDGFKIKGEVYEIDFKTLKKLDRLEEAPFYYYRRKICVILNNKKTKSWCYFKRKPIKYKKRDLLREF
;
A
#
# COMPACT_ATOMS: atom_id res chain seq x y z
N MET A 1 6.96 -5.88 -13.15
CA MET A 1 7.19 -6.06 -11.69
C MET A 1 5.89 -5.82 -10.94
N LYS A 2 5.72 -6.28 -9.68
CA LYS A 2 4.44 -6.19 -8.97
C LYS A 2 4.46 -5.16 -7.84
N ILE A 3 3.38 -4.40 -7.70
CA ILE A 3 3.13 -3.48 -6.59
C ILE A 3 1.78 -3.80 -5.94
N PHE A 4 1.74 -3.74 -4.61
CA PHE A 4 0.55 -3.82 -3.79
C PHE A 4 0.20 -2.42 -3.30
N VAL A 5 -1.04 -1.98 -3.54
CA VAL A 5 -1.58 -0.70 -3.09
C VAL A 5 -2.75 -0.91 -2.14
N TYR A 6 -2.82 -0.11 -1.09
CA TYR A 6 -3.79 -0.25 0.01
C TYR A 6 -4.58 1.04 0.27
N GLY A 7 -4.42 2.05 -0.58
CA GLY A 7 -4.85 3.41 -0.29
C GLY A 7 -5.37 4.18 -1.50
N SER A 8 -5.01 5.46 -1.58
CA SER A 8 -5.45 6.41 -2.61
C SER A 8 -5.13 6.01 -4.06
N LEU A 9 -4.22 5.06 -4.26
CA LEU A 9 -3.88 4.49 -5.57
C LEU A 9 -4.85 3.38 -6.03
N LYS A 10 -5.70 2.85 -5.14
CA LYS A 10 -6.69 1.81 -5.48
C LYS A 10 -7.67 2.29 -6.56
N LYS A 11 -8.27 1.36 -7.29
CA LYS A 11 -9.30 1.67 -8.30
C LYS A 11 -10.43 2.52 -7.70
N GLY A 12 -10.86 3.55 -8.44
CA GLY A 12 -11.90 4.48 -7.98
C GLY A 12 -11.46 5.52 -6.94
N LYS A 13 -10.19 5.50 -6.50
CA LYS A 13 -9.64 6.52 -5.59
C LYS A 13 -8.91 7.62 -6.36
N LYS A 14 -8.65 8.73 -5.66
CA LYS A 14 -8.13 10.00 -6.22
C LYS A 14 -6.83 9.85 -7.04
N LEU A 15 -5.95 8.91 -6.70
CA LEU A 15 -4.65 8.73 -7.35
C LEU A 15 -4.62 7.51 -8.29
N SER A 16 -5.76 6.86 -8.55
CA SER A 16 -5.86 5.70 -9.45
C SER A 16 -5.33 5.98 -10.87
N TYR A 17 -5.39 7.24 -11.33
CA TYR A 17 -4.84 7.67 -12.62
C TYR A 17 -3.35 7.32 -12.80
N TYR A 18 -2.55 7.27 -11.72
CA TYR A 18 -1.14 6.88 -11.80
C TYR A 18 -0.94 5.41 -12.21
N LEU A 19 -1.96 4.58 -12.04
CA LEU A 19 -1.96 3.16 -12.39
C LEU A 19 -2.87 2.86 -13.59
N LYS A 20 -3.37 3.88 -14.31
CA LYS A 20 -4.33 3.68 -15.42
C LYS A 20 -3.84 2.76 -16.54
N ASN A 21 -2.52 2.75 -16.77
CA ASN A 21 -1.87 1.92 -17.78
C ASN A 21 -1.25 0.64 -17.19
N ALA A 22 -1.35 0.45 -15.87
CA ALA A 22 -0.81 -0.72 -15.19
C ALA A 22 -1.81 -1.88 -15.32
N LYS A 23 -1.30 -3.11 -15.50
CA LYS A 23 -2.16 -4.29 -15.59
C LYS A 23 -2.64 -4.67 -14.19
N PHE A 24 -3.95 -4.57 -13.96
CA PHE A 24 -4.58 -5.04 -12.73
C PHE A 24 -4.51 -6.58 -12.65
N LEU A 25 -3.94 -7.11 -11.58
CA LEU A 25 -3.80 -8.56 -11.38
C LEU A 25 -4.87 -9.14 -10.44
N GLY A 26 -5.53 -8.30 -9.64
CA GLY A 26 -6.58 -8.70 -8.72
C GLY A 26 -6.45 -8.06 -7.34
N GLU A 27 -7.48 -8.30 -6.52
CA GLU A 27 -7.47 -7.97 -5.10
C GLU A 27 -6.52 -8.90 -4.34
N ALA A 28 -5.91 -8.38 -3.28
CA ALA A 28 -5.00 -9.13 -2.45
C ALA A 28 -5.10 -8.73 -0.98
N ILE A 29 -4.60 -9.62 -0.12
CA ILE A 29 -4.49 -9.39 1.31
C ILE A 29 -3.06 -9.62 1.79
N THR A 30 -2.55 -8.81 2.72
CA THR A 30 -1.20 -9.02 3.25
C THR A 30 -1.09 -10.35 3.99
N CYS A 31 0.07 -11.04 3.85
CA CYS A 31 0.29 -12.32 4.54
C CYS A 31 0.39 -12.15 6.07
N LYS A 32 0.95 -11.02 6.52
CA LYS A 32 1.06 -10.64 7.94
C LYS A 32 0.22 -9.40 8.25
N PRO A 33 -0.20 -9.19 9.50
CA PRO A 33 -0.89 -7.98 9.88
C PRO A 33 0.02 -6.74 9.85
N TYR A 34 -0.59 -5.59 9.60
CA TYR A 34 0.04 -4.28 9.70
C TYR A 34 -0.95 -3.25 10.30
N PRO A 35 -0.45 -2.25 11.04
CA PRO A 35 -1.25 -1.09 11.36
C PRO A 35 -1.49 -0.24 10.11
N LEU A 36 -2.74 -0.14 9.70
CA LEU A 36 -3.21 0.83 8.73
C LEU A 36 -4.00 1.90 9.49
N ILE A 37 -3.55 3.16 9.41
CA ILE A 37 -4.19 4.29 10.09
C ILE A 37 -4.44 5.42 9.10
N LEU A 38 -5.32 6.35 9.44
CA LEU A 38 -5.53 7.55 8.65
C LEU A 38 -4.65 8.71 9.11
N SER A 39 -4.28 9.56 8.15
CA SER A 39 -3.76 10.88 8.46
C SER A 39 -4.76 11.69 9.29
N LYS A 40 -4.27 12.71 10.01
CA LYS A 40 -5.16 13.65 10.74
C LYS A 40 -6.23 14.27 9.84
N SER A 41 -5.87 14.52 8.58
CA SER A 41 -6.77 15.06 7.56
C SER A 41 -7.70 14.01 6.93
N LYS A 42 -7.57 12.72 7.28
CA LYS A 42 -8.33 11.57 6.77
C LYS A 42 -8.22 11.29 5.27
N TRP A 43 -7.36 12.02 4.54
CA TRP A 43 -7.17 11.85 3.10
C TRP A 43 -6.19 10.76 2.72
N TYR A 44 -5.25 10.42 3.60
CA TYR A 44 -4.14 9.52 3.28
C TYR A 44 -4.02 8.39 4.30
N PRO A 45 -4.02 7.13 3.85
CA PRO A 45 -3.74 6.02 4.73
C PRO A 45 -2.24 5.82 4.91
N TYR A 46 -1.82 5.59 6.16
CA TYR A 46 -0.46 5.24 6.53
C TYR A 46 -0.39 3.77 6.91
N LEU A 47 0.41 3.01 6.16
CA LEU A 47 0.79 1.67 6.54
C LEU A 47 2.09 1.72 7.34
N LEU A 48 2.08 1.13 8.54
CA LEU A 48 3.25 1.10 9.42
C LEU A 48 3.90 -0.28 9.39
N GLU A 49 5.23 -0.33 9.33
CA GLU A 49 5.97 -1.59 9.32
C GLU A 49 6.09 -2.17 10.74
N LYS A 50 4.98 -2.69 11.25
CA LYS A 50 4.88 -3.41 12.52
C LYS A 50 4.03 -4.66 12.33
N ASN A 51 4.37 -5.74 13.03
CA ASN A 51 3.59 -6.98 13.01
C ASN A 51 2.43 -6.90 14.02
N ASP A 52 1.51 -5.96 13.79
CA ASP A 52 0.36 -5.64 14.65
C ASP A 52 -0.82 -5.21 13.76
N GLY A 53 -2.02 -5.04 14.31
CA GLY A 53 -3.20 -4.61 13.57
C GLY A 53 -3.84 -5.73 12.76
N PHE A 54 -4.11 -5.48 11.48
CA PHE A 54 -4.90 -6.39 10.65
C PHE A 54 -4.16 -6.79 9.38
N LYS A 55 -4.57 -7.91 8.79
CA LYS A 55 -4.22 -8.19 7.40
C LYS A 55 -4.94 -7.18 6.50
N ILE A 56 -4.19 -6.48 5.68
CA ILE A 56 -4.67 -5.32 4.92
C ILE A 56 -5.13 -5.75 3.55
N LYS A 57 -6.37 -5.37 3.21
CA LYS A 57 -6.93 -5.54 1.87
C LYS A 57 -6.41 -4.46 0.94
N GLY A 58 -6.11 -4.83 -0.29
CA GLY A 58 -5.64 -3.93 -1.32
C GLY A 58 -5.65 -4.60 -2.69
N GLU A 59 -4.87 -4.04 -3.60
CA GLU A 59 -4.89 -4.40 -5.01
C GLU A 59 -3.46 -4.64 -5.48
N VAL A 60 -3.26 -5.59 -6.40
CA VAL A 60 -1.96 -5.84 -7.02
C VAL A 60 -1.99 -5.45 -8.48
N TYR A 61 -0.97 -4.70 -8.89
CA TYR A 61 -0.74 -4.29 -10.26
C TYR A 61 0.61 -4.77 -10.75
N GLU A 62 0.67 -5.11 -12.02
CA GLU A 62 1.92 -5.21 -12.76
C GLU A 62 2.27 -3.86 -13.38
N ILE A 63 3.48 -3.39 -13.04
CA ILE A 63 4.02 -2.09 -13.44
C ILE A 63 5.40 -2.25 -14.07
N ASP A 64 5.80 -1.26 -14.85
CA ASP A 64 7.16 -1.09 -15.34
C ASP A 64 8.00 -0.20 -14.40
N PHE A 65 9.29 -0.05 -14.73
CA PHE A 65 10.21 0.75 -13.92
C PHE A 65 9.89 2.25 -13.99
N LYS A 66 9.37 2.75 -15.13
CA LYS A 66 8.98 4.15 -15.28
C LYS A 66 7.81 4.49 -14.36
N THR A 67 6.83 3.60 -14.25
CA THR A 67 5.69 3.73 -13.33
C THR A 67 6.16 3.69 -11.88
N LEU A 68 7.05 2.75 -11.53
CA LEU A 68 7.60 2.69 -10.17
C LEU A 68 8.30 4.01 -9.78
N LYS A 69 9.11 4.60 -10.67
CA LYS A 69 9.76 5.90 -10.42
C LYS A 69 8.75 7.04 -10.23
N LYS A 70 7.66 7.06 -11.00
CA LYS A 70 6.58 8.05 -10.82
C LYS A 70 5.91 7.92 -9.46
N LEU A 71 5.67 6.69 -9.02
CA LEU A 71 5.12 6.41 -7.69
C LEU A 71 6.10 6.76 -6.58
N ASP A 72 7.39 6.47 -6.74
CA ASP A 72 8.44 6.86 -5.79
C ASP A 72 8.46 8.40 -5.61
N ARG A 73 8.29 9.17 -6.69
CA ARG A 73 8.16 10.64 -6.61
C ARG A 73 6.86 11.09 -5.94
N LEU A 74 5.73 10.45 -6.26
CA LEU A 74 4.41 10.77 -5.71
C LEU A 74 4.35 10.53 -4.19
N GLU A 75 4.94 9.43 -3.73
CA GLU A 75 5.00 9.03 -2.32
C GLU A 75 6.20 9.65 -1.58
N GLU A 76 6.94 10.56 -2.24
CA GLU A 76 8.15 11.21 -1.71
C GLU A 76 9.15 10.18 -1.09
N ALA A 77 9.32 9.04 -1.76
CA ALA A 77 10.18 7.97 -1.30
C ALA A 77 11.67 8.26 -1.61
N PRO A 78 12.61 7.93 -0.70
CA PRO A 78 12.45 7.15 0.53
C PRO A 78 12.21 7.97 1.81
N PHE A 79 11.91 9.27 1.71
CA PHE A 79 11.93 10.19 2.84
C PHE A 79 10.60 10.30 3.57
N TYR A 80 9.46 10.34 2.86
CA TYR A 80 8.13 10.39 3.47
C TYR A 80 7.52 9.00 3.64
N TYR A 81 7.52 8.21 2.56
CA TYR A 81 7.37 6.76 2.59
C TYR A 81 8.69 6.10 2.19
N TYR A 82 8.82 4.81 2.43
CA TYR A 82 9.81 3.96 1.79
C TYR A 82 9.11 2.71 1.28
N ARG A 83 9.66 2.06 0.27
CA ARG A 83 9.09 0.82 -0.25
C ARG A 83 9.92 -0.40 0.12
N ARG A 84 9.22 -1.50 0.40
CA ARG A 84 9.83 -2.83 0.55
C ARG A 84 8.95 -3.87 -0.14
N LYS A 85 9.56 -4.99 -0.54
CA LYS A 85 8.80 -6.15 -1.00
C LYS A 85 8.19 -6.88 0.20
N ILE A 86 6.89 -7.13 0.15
CA ILE A 86 6.16 -7.91 1.15
C ILE A 86 5.43 -9.08 0.51
N CYS A 87 5.06 -10.07 1.34
CA CYS A 87 4.17 -11.16 0.95
C CYS A 87 2.72 -10.68 1.00
N VAL A 88 2.00 -10.90 -0.10
CA VAL A 88 0.55 -10.77 -0.21
C VAL A 88 -0.06 -12.05 -0.79
N ILE A 89 -1.32 -12.32 -0.48
CA ILE A 89 -2.10 -13.42 -1.04
C ILE A 89 -2.94 -12.83 -2.16
N LEU A 90 -2.63 -13.20 -3.40
CA LEU A 90 -3.33 -12.81 -4.63
C LEU A 90 -3.83 -14.10 -5.29
N ASN A 91 -5.14 -14.22 -5.54
CA ASN A 91 -5.75 -15.43 -6.12
C ASN A 91 -5.32 -16.71 -5.39
N ASN A 92 -5.42 -16.71 -4.05
CA ASN A 92 -4.98 -17.79 -3.14
C ASN A 92 -3.49 -18.17 -3.22
N LYS A 93 -2.65 -17.36 -3.89
CA LYS A 93 -1.20 -17.61 -4.04
C LYS A 93 -0.39 -16.52 -3.37
N LYS A 94 0.63 -16.93 -2.61
CA LYS A 94 1.61 -16.00 -2.02
C LYS A 94 2.44 -15.36 -3.13
N THR A 95 2.45 -14.04 -3.17
CA THR A 95 3.17 -13.23 -4.16
C THR A 95 4.01 -12.18 -3.44
N LYS A 96 5.24 -11.94 -3.91
CA LYS A 96 6.07 -10.81 -3.44
C LYS A 96 5.76 -9.57 -4.28
N SER A 97 5.35 -8.49 -3.61
CA SER A 97 5.01 -7.21 -4.25
C SER A 97 5.63 -6.03 -3.51
N TRP A 98 6.01 -4.98 -4.23
CA TRP A 98 6.40 -3.71 -3.61
C TRP A 98 5.22 -3.12 -2.83
N CYS A 99 5.49 -2.51 -1.69
CA CYS A 99 4.51 -1.83 -0.85
C CYS A 99 5.18 -0.63 -0.19
N TYR A 100 4.49 0.50 -0.12
CA TYR A 100 4.95 1.68 0.60
C TYR A 100 4.62 1.57 2.09
N PHE A 101 5.51 2.12 2.92
CA PHE A 101 5.39 2.19 4.38
C PHE A 101 5.76 3.58 4.83
N LYS A 102 5.04 4.11 5.83
CA LYS A 102 5.38 5.42 6.39
C LYS A 102 6.79 5.36 6.98
N ARG A 103 7.67 6.28 6.55
CA ARG A 103 9.07 6.32 7.00
C ARG A 103 9.21 6.67 8.48
N LYS A 104 8.48 7.68 8.95
CA LYS A 104 8.52 8.14 10.33
C LYS A 104 7.48 7.42 11.17
N PRO A 105 7.82 7.00 12.40
CA PRO A 105 6.86 6.37 13.30
C PRO A 105 5.73 7.33 13.64
N ILE A 106 4.51 6.79 13.73
CA ILE A 106 3.31 7.53 14.13
C ILE A 106 2.71 6.83 15.34
N LYS A 107 2.33 7.61 16.36
CA LYS A 107 1.55 7.11 17.51
C LYS A 107 0.10 6.92 17.09
N TYR A 108 -0.50 5.80 17.48
CA TYR A 108 -1.90 5.46 17.20
C TYR A 108 -2.51 4.70 18.38
N LYS A 109 -3.84 4.69 18.46
CA LYS A 109 -4.65 3.88 19.37
C LYS A 109 -5.27 2.72 18.59
N LYS A 110 -5.68 1.64 19.28
CA LYS A 110 -6.33 0.49 18.62
C LYS A 110 -7.57 0.86 17.80
N ARG A 111 -8.34 1.87 18.25
CA ARG A 111 -9.52 2.39 17.53
C ARG A 111 -9.20 3.10 16.21
N ASP A 112 -7.94 3.46 15.97
CA ASP A 112 -7.51 4.14 14.75
C ASP A 112 -7.16 3.15 13.62
N LEU A 113 -7.14 1.85 13.92
CA LEU A 113 -6.73 0.78 13.01
C LEU A 113 -7.83 0.43 12.02
N LEU A 114 -7.45 0.33 10.75
CA LEU A 114 -8.32 -0.04 9.64
C LEU A 114 -7.92 -1.38 9.02
N ARG A 115 -8.89 -2.10 8.46
CA ARG A 115 -8.65 -3.29 7.61
C ARG A 115 -8.47 -2.92 6.15
N GLU A 116 -9.03 -1.77 5.76
CA GLU A 116 -9.12 -1.29 4.38
C GLU A 116 -9.40 0.23 4.37
N PHE A 117 -8.97 0.91 3.29
CA PHE A 117 -9.22 2.32 2.99
C PHE A 117 -10.06 2.47 1.71
#